data_AF-C7GRJ9-F1
#
_entry.id   AF-C7GRJ9-F1
#
_cell.length_a   1.000
_cell.length_b   1.000
_cell.length_c   1.000
_cell.angle_alpha   90.00
_cell.angle_beta   90.00
_cell.angle_gamma   90.00
#
_symmetry.space_group_name_H-M   'P 1'
#
loop_
_entity.id
_entity.type
_entity.pdbx_description
1 polymer ?
#
loop_
_entity_poly.entity_id
_entity_poly.type
_entity_poly.pdbx_seq_one_letter_code
_entity_poly.pdbx_strand_id
1 'polypeptide(L)'
;MIPYQEWHSQLQSLYDSQIFHNWALCQDVHLNDEKDGLLLRLIPTRQLQKNTERIENKLLNHIELYLTYSKVYNEPLLLLRIWEEKSIDGIPMTKLMLPTDIESLLDVQGKFQLGLDTIINLEGSVWYSFHPCDTSCIVGDQAEFMSTYLRRWVSIFIFSWLGYEDS
;
A
#
# COMPACT_ATOMS: atom_id res chain seq x y z
N MET A 1 5.60 2.83 17.88
CA MET A 1 4.66 1.73 18.09
C MET A 1 3.30 2.24 18.49
N ILE A 2 2.28 1.74 17.79
CA ILE A 2 0.86 2.07 18.01
C ILE A 2 0.16 0.82 18.58
N PRO A 3 -0.53 0.92 19.73
CA PRO A 3 -1.32 -0.20 20.26
C PRO A 3 -2.42 -0.63 19.29
N TYR A 4 -2.76 -1.92 19.26
CA TYR A 4 -3.79 -2.45 18.35
C TYR A 4 -5.13 -1.72 18.39
N GLN A 5 -5.64 -1.42 19.60
CA GLN A 5 -6.92 -0.71 19.77
C GLN A 5 -6.86 0.71 19.19
N GLU A 6 -5.72 1.39 19.36
CA GLU A 6 -5.48 2.72 18.81
C GLU A 6 -5.38 2.65 17.28
N TRP A 7 -4.67 1.66 16.74
CA TRP A 7 -4.59 1.42 15.30
C TRP A 7 -5.97 1.15 14.69
N HIS A 8 -6.79 0.30 15.31
CA HIS A 8 -8.13 -0.04 14.82
C HIS A 8 -9.04 1.20 14.84
N SER A 9 -9.03 1.97 15.94
CA SER A 9 -9.78 3.24 16.02
C SER A 9 -9.34 4.26 14.98
N GLN A 10 -8.03 4.38 14.74
CA GLN A 10 -7.51 5.31 13.74
C GLN A 10 -7.77 4.82 12.31
N LEU A 11 -7.79 3.51 12.05
CA LEU A 11 -8.13 2.96 10.73
C LEU A 11 -9.58 3.29 10.36
N GLN A 12 -10.51 3.12 11.30
CA GLN A 12 -11.91 3.50 11.10
C GLN A 12 -12.05 5.00 10.82
N SER A 13 -11.42 5.84 11.65
CA SER A 13 -11.41 7.30 11.46
C SER A 13 -10.82 7.71 10.11
N LEU A 14 -9.75 7.06 9.68
CA LEU A 14 -9.13 7.27 8.38
C LEU A 14 -10.06 6.90 7.23
N TYR A 15 -10.75 5.75 7.32
CA TYR A 15 -11.77 5.34 6.34
C TYR A 15 -12.92 6.34 6.27
N ASP A 16 -13.47 6.74 7.42
CA ASP A 16 -14.60 7.66 7.53
C ASP A 16 -14.27 9.08 7.05
N SER A 17 -12.99 9.48 7.13
CA SER A 17 -12.52 10.80 6.66
C SER A 17 -12.66 11.04 5.15
N GLN A 18 -12.98 9.99 4.37
CA GLN A 18 -13.09 10.02 2.91
C GLN A 18 -11.78 10.38 2.18
N ILE A 19 -10.63 10.42 2.88
CA ILE A 19 -9.35 10.82 2.27
C ILE A 19 -8.97 9.96 1.05
N PHE A 20 -9.23 8.64 1.13
CA PHE A 20 -8.98 7.72 0.02
C PHE A 20 -10.10 7.75 -1.02
N HIS A 21 -11.36 7.91 -0.61
CA HIS A 21 -12.48 8.03 -1.54
C HIS A 21 -12.36 9.27 -2.44
N ASN A 22 -11.76 10.34 -1.92
CA ASN A 22 -11.52 11.59 -2.66
C ASN A 22 -10.17 11.60 -3.38
N TRP A 23 -9.34 10.56 -3.23
CA TRP A 23 -8.03 10.53 -3.85
C TRP A 23 -8.16 10.15 -5.33
N ALA A 24 -7.68 11.01 -6.23
CA ALA A 24 -7.84 10.84 -7.68
C ALA A 24 -7.31 9.51 -8.25
N LEU A 25 -6.35 8.87 -7.57
CA LEU A 25 -5.82 7.57 -7.97
C LEU A 25 -6.68 6.41 -7.47
N CYS A 26 -7.53 6.61 -6.48
CA CYS A 26 -8.28 5.53 -5.85
C CYS A 26 -9.55 5.21 -6.65
N GLN A 27 -9.66 3.96 -7.10
CA GLN A 27 -10.83 3.44 -7.80
C GLN A 27 -11.83 2.85 -6.82
N ASP A 28 -11.34 2.06 -5.87
CA ASP A 28 -12.14 1.36 -4.88
C ASP A 28 -11.45 1.39 -3.51
N VAL A 29 -12.27 1.52 -2.47
CA VAL A 29 -11.86 1.46 -1.06
C VAL A 29 -12.74 0.42 -0.36
N HIS A 30 -12.13 -0.58 0.27
CA HIS A 30 -12.86 -1.63 0.98
C HIS A 30 -12.26 -1.86 2.37
N LEU A 31 -13.03 -1.48 3.40
CA LEU A 31 -12.72 -1.84 4.78
C LEU A 31 -13.14 -3.29 5.01
N ASN A 32 -12.21 -4.11 5.51
CA ASN A 32 -12.44 -5.50 5.84
C ASN A 32 -12.48 -5.66 7.36
N ASP A 33 -13.69 -5.70 7.92
CA ASP A 33 -13.92 -5.82 9.36
C ASP A 33 -13.41 -7.16 9.93
N GLU A 34 -13.48 -8.24 9.15
CA GLU A 34 -13.06 -9.58 9.61
C GLU A 34 -11.54 -9.70 9.74
N LYS A 35 -10.81 -9.05 8.82
CA LYS A 35 -9.36 -9.14 8.71
C LYS A 35 -8.66 -7.92 9.27
N ASP A 36 -9.40 -6.98 9.84
CA ASP A 36 -8.90 -5.72 10.38
C ASP A 36 -7.91 -5.09 9.39
N GLY A 37 -8.44 -4.61 8.26
CA GLY A 37 -7.60 -4.02 7.24
C GLY A 37 -8.37 -3.22 6.21
N LEU A 38 -7.63 -2.44 5.42
CA LEU A 38 -8.19 -1.57 4.40
C LEU A 38 -7.52 -1.89 3.06
N LEU A 39 -8.32 -2.34 2.09
CA LEU A 39 -7.89 -2.56 0.72
C LEU A 39 -8.19 -1.31 -0.12
N LEU A 40 -7.18 -0.84 -0.86
CA LEU A 40 -7.30 0.22 -1.84
C LEU A 40 -6.94 -0.35 -3.21
N ARG A 41 -7.80 -0.12 -4.21
CA ARG A 41 -7.48 -0.37 -5.61
C ARG A 41 -7.16 0.97 -6.28
N LEU A 42 -5.97 1.08 -6.87
CA LEU A 42 -5.46 2.34 -7.41
C LEU A 42 -5.16 2.26 -8.91
N ILE A 43 -5.41 3.37 -9.60
CA ILE A 43 -4.91 3.65 -10.94
C ILE A 43 -3.39 3.87 -10.86
N PRO A 44 -2.58 3.23 -11.73
CA PRO A 44 -1.15 3.47 -11.76
C PRO A 44 -0.83 4.93 -12.10
N THR A 45 0.13 5.53 -11.40
CA THR A 45 0.60 6.88 -11.75
C THR A 45 1.29 6.86 -13.12
N ARG A 46 1.30 8.00 -13.82
CA ARG A 46 2.04 8.13 -15.10
C ARG A 46 3.51 7.79 -14.95
N GLN A 47 4.11 8.11 -13.81
CA GLN A 47 5.52 7.81 -13.55
C GLN A 47 5.73 6.30 -13.37
N LEU A 48 4.88 5.64 -12.59
CA LEU A 48 4.95 4.20 -12.39
C LEU A 48 4.75 3.43 -13.69
N GLN A 49 3.79 3.87 -14.52
CA GLN A 49 3.55 3.32 -15.84
C GLN A 49 4.80 3.39 -16.72
N LYS A 50 5.44 4.56 -16.81
CA LYS A 50 6.69 4.75 -17.56
C LYS A 50 7.84 3.90 -17.02
N ASN A 51 7.96 3.80 -15.69
CA ASN A 51 8.99 2.97 -15.07
C ASN A 51 8.78 1.49 -15.43
N THR A 52 7.54 1.01 -15.40
CA THR A 52 7.19 -0.37 -15.73
C THR A 52 7.45 -0.68 -17.20
N GLU A 53 7.04 0.20 -18.12
CA GLU A 53 7.32 0.06 -19.54
C GLU A 53 8.83 0.00 -19.81
N ARG A 54 9.61 0.84 -19.13
CA ARG A 54 11.07 0.92 -19.29
C ARG A 54 11.81 -0.31 -18.72
N ILE A 55 11.43 -0.76 -17.52
CA ILE A 55 12.18 -1.79 -16.77
C ILE A 55 11.71 -3.19 -17.16
N GLU A 56 10.40 -3.36 -17.32
CA GLU A 56 9.76 -4.67 -17.40
C GLU A 56 9.05 -4.89 -18.76
N ASN A 57 8.99 -3.87 -19.63
CA ASN A 57 8.34 -3.90 -20.94
C ASN A 57 6.88 -4.37 -20.89
N LYS A 58 6.13 -3.83 -19.91
CA LYS A 58 4.74 -4.20 -19.61
C LYS A 58 3.88 -2.96 -19.34
N LEU A 59 2.57 -3.14 -19.50
CA LEU A 59 1.57 -2.13 -19.15
C LEU A 59 0.90 -2.52 -17.83
N LEU A 60 0.74 -1.55 -16.91
CA LEU A 60 0.01 -1.78 -15.67
C LEU A 60 -1.49 -1.59 -15.89
N ASN A 61 -2.28 -2.44 -15.23
CA ASN A 61 -3.71 -2.29 -15.15
C ASN A 61 -4.11 -1.51 -13.89
N HIS A 62 -3.63 -1.96 -12.73
CA HIS A 62 -3.91 -1.34 -11.44
C HIS A 62 -2.88 -1.77 -10.39
N ILE A 63 -2.94 -1.10 -9.25
CA ILE A 63 -2.19 -1.43 -8.03
C ILE A 63 -3.20 -1.76 -6.95
N GLU A 64 -2.88 -2.70 -6.07
CA GLU A 64 -3.61 -2.89 -4.82
C GLU A 64 -2.70 -2.57 -3.64
N LEU A 65 -3.21 -1.76 -2.69
CA LEU A 65 -2.60 -1.56 -1.38
C LEU A 65 -3.48 -2.18 -0.32
N TYR A 66 -2.90 -2.95 0.60
CA TYR A 66 -3.61 -3.45 1.76
C TYR A 66 -2.93 -2.98 3.04
N LEU A 67 -3.64 -2.16 3.80
CA LEU A 67 -3.19 -1.65 5.10
C LEU A 67 -3.69 -2.62 6.17
N THR A 68 -2.78 -3.12 7.00
CA THR A 68 -3.11 -4.03 8.11
C THR A 68 -2.21 -3.75 9.31
N TYR A 69 -2.25 -4.63 10.32
CA TYR A 69 -1.49 -4.47 11.54
C TYR A 69 -0.53 -5.64 11.77
N SER A 70 0.74 -5.32 11.99
CA SER A 70 1.71 -6.32 12.44
C SER A 70 1.71 -6.44 13.96
N LYS A 71 1.16 -7.56 14.46
CA LYS A 71 1.19 -7.90 15.90
C LYS A 71 2.60 -8.15 16.44
N VAL A 72 3.55 -8.48 15.57
CA VAL A 72 4.94 -8.73 15.94
C VAL A 72 5.66 -7.42 16.26
N TYR A 73 5.44 -6.40 15.43
CA TYR A 73 6.13 -5.11 15.54
C TYR A 73 5.30 -4.05 16.28
N ASN A 74 4.01 -4.27 16.48
CA ASN A 74 3.04 -3.26 16.95
C ASN A 74 3.05 -2.00 16.09
N GLU A 75 2.96 -2.24 14.77
CA GLU A 75 3.02 -1.20 13.74
C GLU A 75 2.03 -1.50 12.61
N PRO A 76 1.54 -0.47 11.89
CA PRO A 76 0.82 -0.69 10.65
C PRO A 76 1.74 -1.34 9.61
N LEU A 77 1.18 -2.24 8.80
CA LEU A 77 1.87 -2.94 7.73
C LEU A 77 1.22 -2.57 6.40
N LEU A 78 2.04 -2.12 5.44
CA LEU A 78 1.61 -1.89 4.07
C LEU A 78 1.95 -3.11 3.22
N LEU A 79 0.96 -3.64 2.53
CA LEU A 79 1.13 -4.65 1.50
C LEU A 79 0.79 -4.07 0.13
N LEU A 80 1.47 -4.54 -0.90
CA LEU A 80 1.39 -4.07 -2.27
C LEU A 80 1.26 -5.24 -3.25
N ARG A 81 0.37 -5.08 -4.24
CA ARG A 81 0.33 -5.87 -5.47
C ARG A 81 0.30 -4.98 -6.68
N ILE A 82 0.92 -5.47 -7.75
CA ILE A 82 0.95 -4.81 -9.05
C ILE A 82 0.34 -5.75 -10.07
N TRP A 83 -0.60 -5.24 -10.86
CA TRP A 83 -1.31 -6.02 -11.87
C TRP A 83 -0.97 -5.50 -13.26
N GLU A 84 -0.55 -6.40 -14.14
CA GLU A 84 -0.25 -6.11 -15.54
C GLU A 84 -1.46 -6.41 -16.44
N GLU A 85 -1.61 -5.61 -17.50
CA GLU A 85 -2.49 -5.94 -18.61
C GLU A 85 -1.86 -7.02 -19.47
N LYS A 86 -2.65 -8.04 -19.81
CA LYS A 86 -2.25 -9.11 -20.71
C LYS A 86 -3.36 -9.40 -21.70
N SER A 87 -3.02 -9.80 -22.91
CA SER A 87 -3.96 -10.35 -23.86
C SER A 87 -3.58 -11.80 -24.14
N ILE A 88 -4.54 -12.72 -24.02
CA ILE A 88 -4.41 -14.12 -24.41
C ILE A 88 -5.49 -14.38 -25.45
N ASP A 89 -5.08 -14.73 -26.68
CA ASP A 89 -5.99 -14.94 -27.81
C ASP A 89 -6.95 -13.77 -28.08
N GLY A 90 -6.48 -12.53 -27.86
CA GLY A 90 -7.26 -11.31 -28.05
C GLY A 90 -8.20 -10.97 -26.88
N ILE A 91 -8.26 -11.79 -25.84
CA ILE A 91 -9.07 -11.55 -24.64
C ILE A 91 -8.24 -10.76 -23.63
N PRO A 92 -8.69 -9.54 -23.24
CA PRO A 92 -8.05 -8.79 -22.17
C PRO A 92 -8.14 -9.54 -20.85
N MET A 93 -7.00 -9.65 -20.18
CA MET A 93 -6.84 -10.30 -18.88
C MET A 93 -5.93 -9.46 -18.00
N THR A 94 -6.11 -9.58 -16.70
CA THR A 94 -5.21 -9.02 -15.69
C THR A 94 -4.39 -10.15 -15.07
N LYS A 95 -3.09 -9.91 -14.88
CA LYS A 95 -2.21 -10.89 -14.25
C LYS A 95 -1.42 -10.23 -13.14
N LEU A 96 -1.21 -10.96 -12.04
CA LEU A 96 -0.29 -10.51 -10.99
C LEU A 96 1.12 -10.41 -11.57
N MET A 97 1.72 -9.24 -11.42
CA MET A 97 3.08 -8.96 -11.82
C MET A 97 4.00 -9.08 -10.59
N LEU A 98 5.14 -9.73 -10.77
CA LEU A 98 6.20 -9.84 -9.77
C LEU A 98 7.46 -9.20 -10.34
N PRO A 99 7.64 -7.87 -10.20
CA PRO A 99 8.83 -7.20 -10.68
C PRO A 99 10.11 -7.77 -10.05
N THR A 100 11.19 -7.75 -10.82
CA THR A 100 12.51 -8.19 -10.34
C THR A 100 13.14 -7.19 -9.37
N ASP A 101 12.84 -5.90 -9.55
CA ASP A 101 13.28 -4.80 -8.69
C ASP A 101 12.10 -3.85 -8.41
N ILE A 102 11.33 -4.21 -7.39
CA ILE A 102 10.13 -3.46 -6.98
C ILE A 102 10.47 -2.06 -6.47
N GLU A 103 11.57 -1.90 -5.74
CA GLU A 103 11.95 -0.61 -5.16
C GLU A 103 12.30 0.40 -6.26
N SER A 104 13.02 -0.05 -7.30
CA SER A 104 13.32 0.77 -8.46
C SER A 104 12.11 1.10 -9.30
N LEU A 105 11.16 0.18 -9.41
CA LEU A 105 9.93 0.41 -10.14
C LEU A 105 9.08 1.51 -9.46
N LEU A 106 9.01 1.51 -8.13
CA LEU A 106 8.26 2.48 -7.32
C LEU A 106 9.01 3.79 -7.02
N ASP A 107 10.31 3.89 -7.35
CA ASP A 107 11.18 5.03 -7.01
C ASP A 107 11.31 5.28 -5.49
N VAL A 108 11.43 4.17 -4.75
CA VAL A 108 11.53 4.17 -3.29
C VAL A 108 12.84 3.58 -2.76
N GLN A 109 13.85 3.36 -3.62
CA GLN A 109 15.09 2.72 -3.19
C GLN A 109 15.74 3.51 -2.04
N GLY A 110 16.18 2.79 -1.02
CA GLY A 110 16.83 3.37 0.16
C GLY A 110 15.89 4.17 1.07
N LYS A 111 14.61 4.32 0.75
CA LYS A 111 13.59 4.93 1.63
C LYS A 111 12.83 3.88 2.42
N PHE A 112 12.52 2.76 1.78
CA PHE A 112 11.78 1.64 2.38
C PHE A 112 12.47 0.33 2.00
N GLN A 113 12.30 -0.69 2.86
CA GLN A 113 12.73 -2.05 2.56
C GLN A 113 11.50 -2.87 2.17
N LEU A 114 11.51 -3.44 0.96
CA LEU A 114 10.41 -4.26 0.47
C LEU A 114 10.80 -5.74 0.36
N GLY A 115 9.92 -6.63 0.81
CA GLY A 115 10.07 -8.08 0.71
C GLY A 115 8.87 -8.73 0.02
N LEU A 116 9.05 -9.90 -0.60
CA LEU A 116 7.94 -10.69 -1.14
C LEU A 116 7.51 -11.73 -0.10
N ASP A 117 6.30 -11.56 0.44
CA ASP A 117 5.76 -12.39 1.53
C ASP A 117 4.47 -13.12 1.13
N THR A 118 4.22 -14.23 1.81
CA THR A 118 2.93 -14.93 1.75
C THR A 118 2.14 -14.64 3.02
N ILE A 119 0.99 -13.99 2.88
CA ILE A 119 0.19 -13.54 4.02
C ILE A 119 -0.93 -14.54 4.29
N ILE A 120 -0.78 -15.32 5.36
CA ILE A 120 -1.69 -16.42 5.73
C ILE A 120 -3.13 -15.91 5.90
N ASN A 121 -3.32 -14.78 6.57
CA ASN A 121 -4.65 -14.20 6.83
C ASN A 121 -5.34 -13.69 5.54
N LEU A 122 -4.60 -13.58 4.44
CA LEU A 122 -5.11 -13.22 3.12
C LEU A 122 -5.14 -14.45 2.19
N GLU A 123 -5.53 -15.61 2.73
CA GLU A 123 -5.70 -16.86 1.97
C GLU A 123 -4.40 -17.39 1.35
N GLY A 124 -3.26 -17.13 1.99
CA GLY A 124 -1.96 -17.55 1.45
C GLY A 124 -1.58 -16.80 0.18
N SER A 125 -2.11 -15.60 0.00
CA SER A 125 -1.80 -14.70 -1.08
C SER A 125 -0.38 -14.16 -1.02
N VAL A 126 0.25 -14.01 -2.19
CA VAL A 126 1.56 -13.35 -2.35
C VAL A 126 1.38 -11.84 -2.39
N TRP A 127 2.18 -11.11 -1.61
CA TRP A 127 2.21 -9.65 -1.51
C TRP A 127 3.64 -9.14 -1.38
N TYR A 128 3.93 -7.97 -1.93
CA TYR A 128 5.09 -7.21 -1.49
C TYR A 128 4.75 -6.54 -0.15
N SER A 129 5.62 -6.65 0.85
CA SER A 129 5.46 -6.04 2.16
C SER A 129 6.47 -4.92 2.34
N PHE A 130 6.04 -3.78 2.88
CA PHE A 130 6.94 -2.76 3.38
C PHE A 130 7.32 -3.17 4.80
N HIS A 131 8.60 -3.51 5.02
CA HIS A 131 9.03 -4.04 6.31
C HIS A 131 8.87 -2.98 7.42
N PRO A 132 8.17 -3.29 8.52
CA PRO A 132 7.81 -2.29 9.53
C PRO A 132 8.89 -2.04 10.60
N CYS A 133 10.11 -2.55 10.41
CA CYS A 133 11.13 -2.65 11.47
C CYS A 133 11.63 -1.28 11.99
N ASP A 134 11.61 -0.25 11.16
CA ASP A 134 12.02 1.12 11.47
C ASP A 134 10.85 2.13 11.47
N THR A 135 9.61 1.63 11.42
CA THR A 135 8.40 2.48 11.28
C THR A 135 8.28 3.51 12.40
N SER A 136 8.50 3.15 13.66
CA SER A 136 8.43 4.09 14.78
C SER A 136 9.46 5.21 14.68
N CYS A 137 10.67 4.89 14.22
CA CYS A 137 11.75 5.86 14.00
C CYS A 137 11.39 6.85 12.88
N ILE A 138 10.67 6.39 11.85
CA ILE A 138 10.26 7.21 10.70
C ILE A 138 9.03 8.07 11.03
N VAL A 139 8.00 7.49 11.65
CA VAL A 139 6.70 8.17 11.89
C VAL A 139 6.72 9.04 13.15
N GLY A 140 7.53 8.67 14.14
CA GLY A 140 7.53 9.24 15.48
C GLY A 140 6.35 8.74 16.31
N ASP A 141 6.65 8.08 17.44
CA ASP A 141 5.67 7.46 18.34
C ASP A 141 5.56 8.16 19.71
N GLN A 142 5.95 9.43 19.78
CA GLN A 142 5.78 10.24 20.98
C GLN A 142 4.30 10.37 21.34
N ALA A 143 4.00 10.30 22.64
CA ALA A 143 2.63 10.26 23.16
C ALA A 143 1.77 11.46 22.69
N GLU A 144 2.36 12.65 22.56
CA GLU A 144 1.68 13.86 22.09
C GLU A 144 1.19 13.79 20.64
N PHE A 145 1.76 12.88 19.84
CA PHE A 145 1.40 12.69 18.44
C PHE A 145 0.68 11.36 18.18
N MET A 146 0.36 10.58 19.21
CA MET A 146 -0.23 9.25 19.02
C MET A 146 -1.56 9.31 18.28
N SER A 147 -2.42 10.29 18.56
CA SER A 147 -3.75 10.45 17.96
C SER A 147 -3.76 10.68 16.44
N THR A 148 -2.61 11.02 15.85
CA THR A 148 -2.46 11.26 14.40
C THR A 148 -1.45 10.31 13.76
N TYR A 149 -1.05 9.25 14.48
CA TYR A 149 0.00 8.31 14.07
C TYR A 149 -0.30 7.68 12.70
N LEU A 150 -1.48 7.09 12.51
CA LEU A 150 -1.82 6.42 11.26
C LEU A 150 -1.94 7.41 10.09
N ARG A 151 -2.42 8.64 10.34
CA ARG A 151 -2.47 9.68 9.31
C ARG A 151 -1.07 10.10 8.84
N ARG A 152 -0.12 10.25 9.78
CA ARG A 152 1.29 10.49 9.44
C ARG A 152 1.90 9.30 8.71
N TRP A 153 1.63 8.08 9.19
CA TRP A 153 2.07 6.85 8.55
C TRP A 153 1.59 6.77 7.10
N VAL A 154 0.31 7.03 6.81
CA VAL A 154 -0.22 7.07 5.43
C VAL A 154 0.48 8.12 4.57
N SER A 155 0.70 9.31 5.14
CA SER A 155 1.39 10.39 4.43
C SER A 155 2.81 9.99 4.00
N ILE A 156 3.51 9.22 4.85
CA ILE A 156 4.87 8.75 4.58
C ILE A 156 4.88 7.50 3.69
N PHE A 157 4.15 6.46 4.05
CA PHE A 157 4.24 5.14 3.40
C PHE A 157 3.38 5.02 2.14
N ILE A 158 2.44 5.93 1.89
CA ILE A 158 1.57 5.91 0.70
C ILE A 158 1.74 7.18 -0.12
N PHE A 159 1.44 8.35 0.45
CA PHE A 159 1.37 9.59 -0.35
C PHE A 159 2.74 10.15 -0.76
N SER A 160 3.82 9.84 -0.03
CA SER A 160 5.16 10.38 -0.36
C SER A 160 5.71 9.96 -1.73
N TRP A 161 5.22 8.85 -2.28
CA TRP A 161 5.71 8.29 -3.54
C TRP A 161 4.60 8.09 -4.60
N LEU A 162 3.34 7.91 -4.19
CA LEU A 162 2.20 7.92 -5.12
C LEU A 162 1.67 9.33 -5.41
N GLY A 163 1.96 10.29 -4.54
CA GLY A 163 1.40 11.64 -4.58
C GLY A 163 -0.03 11.69 -4.03
N TYR A 164 -0.38 12.84 -3.46
CA TYR A 164 -1.75 13.20 -3.10
C TYR A 164 -2.02 14.55 -3.78
N GLU A 165 -2.66 14.52 -4.94
CA GLU A 165 -3.12 15.74 -5.61
C GLU A 165 -4.55 16.01 -5.14
N ASP A 166 -4.74 17.10 -4.37
CA ASP A 166 -6.05 17.68 -4.15
C ASP A 166 -6.55 18.19 -5.51
N SER A 167 -7.48 17.46 -6.13
CA SER A 167 -8.20 17.89 -7.34
C SER A 167 -9.19 18.99 -7.05
#